data_AF-A0A1B9MYV3-F1
#
_entry.id   AF-A0A1B9MYV3-F1
#
_cell.length_a   1.000
_cell.length_b   1.000
_cell.length_c   1.000
_cell.angle_alpha   90.00
_cell.angle_beta   90.00
_cell.angle_gamma   90.00
#
_symmetry.space_group_name_H-M   'P 1'
#
loop_
_entity.id
_entity.type
_entity.pdbx_description
1 polymer ?
#
loop_
_entity_poly.entity_id
_entity_poly.type
_entity_poly.pdbx_seq_one_letter_code
_entity_poly.pdbx_strand_id
1 'polypeptide(L)' 'MNDNIKNPKHYQIISGVESIDIIARCMTVEQFSGFCLGNILKYRIRAGKKDALEQDIAKADEYERIFESKKCLCVGA' A
#
# COMPACT_ATOMS: atom_id res chain seq x y z
N MET A 1 -4.68 -3.22 23.96
CA MET A 1 -4.90 -2.19 22.93
C MET A 1 -4.67 -2.87 21.59
N ASN A 2 -5.67 -2.84 20.70
CA ASN A 2 -5.82 -3.81 19.60
C ASN A 2 -4.78 -3.61 18.47
N ASP A 3 -3.85 -4.55 18.35
CA ASP A 3 -2.88 -4.68 17.25
C ASP A 3 -3.53 -4.98 15.88
N ASN A 4 -4.85 -5.19 15.83
CA ASN A 4 -5.61 -5.47 14.61
C ASN A 4 -5.70 -4.30 13.61
N ILE A 5 -5.22 -3.11 13.97
CA ILE A 5 -5.30 -1.93 13.08
C ILE A 5 -4.09 -1.85 12.15
N LYS A 6 -2.93 -2.38 12.55
CA LYS A 6 -1.69 -2.15 11.79
C LYS A 6 -1.36 -3.20 10.74
N ASN A 7 -1.75 -4.46 10.89
CA ASN A 7 -1.43 -5.52 9.93
C ASN A 7 -2.46 -6.65 10.01
N PRO A 8 -3.59 -6.58 9.28
CA PRO A 8 -4.56 -7.65 9.33
C PRO A 8 -3.96 -8.91 8.69
N LYS A 9 -4.00 -10.04 9.42
CA LYS A 9 -3.27 -11.29 9.10
C LYS A 9 -3.51 -11.83 7.69
N HIS A 10 -4.61 -11.45 7.03
CA HIS A 10 -4.93 -11.93 5.68
C HIS A 10 -4.00 -11.41 4.59
N TYR A 11 -3.19 -10.37 4.84
CA TYR A 11 -2.17 -9.93 3.87
C TYR A 11 -0.88 -10.72 3.96
N GLN A 12 -0.62 -11.44 5.05
CA GLN A 12 0.56 -12.31 5.16
C GLN A 12 0.33 -13.60 4.36
N ILE A 13 1.12 -13.79 3.31
CA ILE A 13 1.04 -14.97 2.43
C ILE A 13 2.01 -16.05 2.92
N ILE A 14 3.20 -15.62 3.38
CA ILE A 14 4.20 -16.45 4.07
C ILE A 14 4.63 -15.63 5.30
N SER A 15 5.13 -16.27 6.35
CA SER A 15 5.61 -15.56 7.56
C SER A 15 6.55 -14.41 7.20
N GLY A 16 6.14 -13.17 7.47
CA GLY A 16 6.92 -11.97 7.19
C GLY A 16 6.86 -11.44 5.75
N VAL A 17 6.04 -12.03 4.87
CA VAL A 17 5.83 -11.56 3.49
C VAL A 17 4.37 -11.19 3.28
N GLU A 18 4.15 -9.92 2.98
CA GLU A 18 2.82 -9.38 2.69
C GLU A 18 2.51 -9.40 1.19
N SER A 19 1.23 -9.34 0.83
CA SER A 19 0.80 -9.30 -0.58
C SER A 19 1.45 -8.15 -1.37
N ILE A 20 1.66 -7.00 -0.73
CA ILE A 20 2.30 -5.84 -1.36
C ILE A 20 3.78 -6.08 -1.66
N ASP A 21 4.47 -6.92 -0.87
CA ASP A 21 5.86 -7.29 -1.13
C ASP A 21 5.97 -8.15 -2.39
N ILE A 22 5.01 -9.07 -2.59
CA ILE A 22 4.93 -9.87 -3.82
C ILE A 22 4.65 -8.97 -5.02
N ILE A 23 3.71 -8.03 -4.90
CA ILE A 23 3.40 -7.06 -5.96
C ILE A 23 4.67 -6.27 -6.34
N ALA A 24 5.38 -5.71 -5.37
CA ALA A 24 6.60 -4.95 -5.60
C ALA A 24 7.67 -5.80 -6.33
N ARG A 25 7.89 -7.04 -5.88
CA ARG A 25 8.85 -7.99 -6.49
C ARG A 25 8.54 -8.40 -7.93
N CYS A 26 7.28 -8.25 -8.36
CA CYS A 26 6.83 -8.59 -9.70
C CYS A 26 6.78 -7.37 -10.65
N MET A 27 7.18 -6.18 -10.19
CA MET A 27 7.06 -4.93 -10.94
C MET A 27 8.41 -4.23 -11.08
N THR A 28 8.59 -3.45 -12.14
CA THR A 28 9.64 -2.42 -12.18
C THR A 28 9.32 -1.31 -11.19
N VAL A 29 10.30 -0.48 -10.83
CA VAL A 29 10.08 0.68 -9.94
C VAL A 29 9.02 1.62 -10.52
N GLU A 30 9.00 1.85 -11.83
CA GLU A 30 8.00 2.69 -12.50
C GLU A 30 6.58 2.10 -12.41
N GLN A 31 6.44 0.79 -12.65
CA GLN A 31 5.15 0.11 -12.52
C GLN A 31 4.62 0.16 -11.09
N PHE A 32 5.50 -0.06 -10.10
CA PHE A 32 5.12 -0.01 -8.69
C PHE A 32 4.78 1.42 -8.24
N SER A 33 5.50 2.42 -8.73
CA SER A 33 5.17 3.83 -8.56
C SER A 33 3.77 4.14 -9.12
N GLY A 34 3.47 3.70 -10.33
CA GLY A 34 2.14 3.86 -10.94
C GLY A 34 1.02 3.17 -10.15
N PHE A 35 1.28 1.97 -9.62
CA PHE A 35 0.35 1.25 -8.75
C PHE A 35 0.06 2.03 -7.45
N CYS A 36 1.09 2.56 -6.79
CA CYS A 36 0.93 3.35 -5.57
C CYS A 36 0.19 4.66 -5.85
N LEU A 37 0.57 5.38 -6.92
CA LEU A 37 -0.10 6.60 -7.36
C LEU A 37 -1.59 6.37 -7.63
N GLY A 38 -1.95 5.29 -8.33
CA GLY A 38 -3.34 4.95 -8.58
C GLY A 38 -4.15 4.74 -7.30
N ASN A 39 -3.55 4.11 -6.28
CA ASN A 39 -4.20 3.93 -4.98
C ASN A 39 -4.32 5.25 -4.20
N ILE A 40 -3.28 6.10 -4.20
CA ILE A 40 -3.32 7.43 -3.60
C ILE A 40 -4.47 8.25 -4.18
N LEU A 41 -4.55 8.32 -5.52
CA LEU A 41 -5.61 9.04 -6.22
C LEU A 41 -7.00 8.48 -5.89
N LYS A 42 -7.15 7.16 -5.93
CA LYS A 42 -8.40 6.46 -5.59
C LYS A 42 -8.90 6.86 -4.19
N TYR A 43 -8.03 6.85 -3.18
CA TYR A 43 -8.42 7.20 -1.82
C TYR A 43 -8.71 8.69 -1.66
N ARG A 44 -7.92 9.58 -2.28
CA ARG A 44 -8.18 11.03 -2.24
C ARG A 44 -9.51 11.41 -2.91
N ILE A 45 -9.84 10.80 -4.05
CA ILE A 45 -11.11 11.05 -4.77
C ILE A 45 -12.33 10.57 -3.96
N ARG A 46 -12.16 9.48 -3.20
CA ARG A 46 -13.20 8.82 -2.41
C ARG A 46 -13.40 9.42 -1.02
N ALA A 47 -12.45 10.21 -0.53
CA ALA A 47 -12.38 10.65 0.85
C ALA A 47 -13.70 11.31 1.31
N GLY A 48 -14.30 10.74 2.38
CA GLY A 48 -15.59 11.19 2.93
C GLY A 48 -16.84 10.81 2.13
N LYS A 49 -16.70 10.06 1.02
CA LYS A 49 -17.82 9.61 0.17
C LYS A 49 -18.22 8.15 0.36
N LYS A 50 -17.28 7.30 0.82
CA LYS A 50 -17.55 5.87 1.08
C LYS A 50 -17.13 5.44 2.49
N ASP A 51 -15.89 5.75 2.88
CA ASP A 51 -15.40 5.52 4.23
C ASP A 51 -15.23 6.88 4.95
N ALA A 52 -14.84 6.87 6.23
CA ALA A 52 -14.51 8.09 6.96
C ALA A 52 -13.38 8.85 6.26
N LEU A 53 -13.48 10.19 6.24
CA LEU A 53 -12.52 11.09 5.58
C LEU A 53 -11.09 10.77 6.03
N GLU A 54 -10.88 10.69 7.34
CA GLU A 54 -9.59 10.45 7.97
C GLU A 54 -9.00 9.10 7.58
N GLN A 55 -9.85 8.08 7.43
CA GLN A 55 -9.41 6.75 7.04
C GLN A 55 -8.94 6.73 5.58
N ASP A 56 -9.63 7.42 4.68
CA ASP A 56 -9.22 7.50 3.27
C ASP A 56 -7.94 8.33 3.11
N ILE A 57 -7.79 9.44 3.85
CA ILE A 57 -6.54 10.21 3.85
C ILE A 57 -5.39 9.36 4.39
N ALA A 58 -5.57 8.67 5.52
CA ALA A 58 -4.55 7.78 6.07
C ALA A 58 -4.14 6.66 5.11
N LYS A 59 -5.09 6.08 4.36
CA LYS A 59 -4.78 5.08 3.33
C LYS A 59 -3.97 5.68 2.17
N ALA A 60 -4.29 6.91 1.73
CA ALA A 60 -3.51 7.57 0.69
C ALA A 60 -2.06 7.77 1.14
N ASP A 61 -1.84 8.32 2.34
CA ASP A 61 -0.51 8.57 2.88
C ASP A 61 0.28 7.28 3.12
N GLU A 62 -0.41 6.18 3.45
CA GLU A 62 0.23 4.88 3.60
C GLU A 62 0.80 4.34 2.27
N TYR A 63 0.12 4.56 1.15
CA TYR A 63 0.64 4.14 -0.16
C TYR A 63 1.89 4.92 -0.58
N GLU A 64 2.05 6.17 -0.12
CA GLU A 64 3.29 6.93 -0.30
C GLU A 64 4.45 6.28 0.48
N ARG A 65 4.22 5.91 1.75
CA ARG A 65 5.22 5.20 2.56
C ARG A 65 5.55 3.81 2.04
N ILE A 66 4.56 3.08 1.54
CA ILE A 66 4.72 1.76 0.93
C ILE A 66 5.67 1.85 -0.26
N PHE A 67 5.51 2.86 -1.13
CA PHE A 67 6.41 3.03 -2.26
C PHE A 67 7.85 3.24 -1.79
N GLU A 68 8.08 4.17 -0.87
CA GLU A 68 9.43 4.48 -0.37
C GLU A 68 10.10 3.29 0.33
N SER A 69 9.34 2.55 1.13
CA SER A 69 9.87 1.41 1.88
C SER A 69 10.08 0.15 1.04
N LYS A 70 9.34 -0.03 -0.05
CA LYS A 70 9.31 -1.29 -0.82
C LYS A 70 9.84 -1.18 -2.25
N LYS A 71 10.16 0.02 -2.76
CA LYS A 71 10.72 0.19 -4.12
C LYS A 71 12.02 -0.58 -4.36
N CYS A 72 12.80 -0.85 -3.31
CA CYS A 72 14.03 -1.68 -3.40
C CYS A 72 13.74 -3.17 -3.67
N LEU A 73 12.49 -3.61 -3.49
CA LEU A 73 12.08 -4.97 -3.82
C LEU A 73 11.75 -5.14 -5.30
N CYS A 74 11.63 -4.04 -6.06
CA CYS A 74 11.26 -4.06 -7.46
C CYS A 74 12.34 -4.67 -8.35
N VAL A 75 11.91 -5.16 -9.51
CA VAL A 75 12.80 -5.72 -10.53
C VAL A 75 13.74 -4.63 -11.04
N GLY A 76 15.05 -4.84 -10.88
CA GLY A 76 16.09 -3.92 -11.35
C GLY A 76 16.27 -2.66 -10.50
N ALA A 77 15.81 -2.68 -9.24
CA ALA A 77 16.00 -1.62 -8.26
C ALA A 77 17.42 -1.56 -7.66
#